data_AF-A0A1M2UUD4-F1
#
_entry.id   AF-A0A1M2UUD4-F1
#
_cell.length_a   1.000
_cell.length_b   1.000
_cell.length_c   1.000
_cell.angle_alpha   90.00
_cell.angle_beta   90.00
_cell.angle_gamma   90.00
#
_symmetry.space_group_name_H-M   'P 1'
#
loop_
_entity.id
_entity.type
_entity.pdbx_description
1 polymer ?
#
loop_
_entity_poly.entity_id
_entity_poly.type
_entity_poly.pdbx_seq_one_letter_code
_entity_poly.pdbx_strand_id
1 'polypeptide(L)'
;MARDRVLFDDASSVGSSHWEPGTRRATQDGQLLALSPAPVATGERAVDATNWVRRKTNGWLDLQGGNWLFGAEFALMFVSLFALMMVFALAVTVDAYLHSATVTWIPLSVVAGMNLLITLPWVLYLHFMGNRAVKESPPVRFNRQRREVAMPRWGGDKEFTLPFWNLNAGFIAYLVFLGTIVFTLSPFMNEYSSIARRNTLVIQGVIVLAFEVVVIGIYLLIALRLKRQHAPELVYEFYPWEKLVAFIETQQNIGPSLMATHTFLTLAIPRSDDPETALASARINVGHETVGLAQWECIRRFMEDGPDACPDPKADDTLAGYKAKCRKARQELSLLPWLWKKVGDWFFQRYLAHIITERRIRTLALRSLPEELEAWSEPLPESQWAKPSEALQALNEHLTQAYQQGLTFSRMGPLSEWQRVGMVKSKRKRGNGRKTTTAF
;
A
#
# COMPACT_ATOMS: atom_id res chain seq x y z
N MET A 1 4.95 -4.58 -12.32
CA MET A 1 4.30 -4.80 -11.01
C MET A 1 3.54 -3.53 -10.67
N ALA A 2 2.23 -3.53 -10.92
CA ALA A 2 1.36 -2.39 -10.67
C ALA A 2 1.40 -2.06 -9.18
N ARG A 3 1.62 -0.79 -8.88
CA ARG A 3 1.87 -0.27 -7.54
C ARG A 3 0.55 -0.30 -6.75
N ASP A 4 0.47 -1.10 -5.70
CA ASP A 4 -0.48 -0.92 -4.58
C ASP A 4 -0.09 0.34 -3.77
N ARG A 5 0.13 1.47 -4.45
CA ARG A 5 0.31 2.78 -3.83
C ARG A 5 -1.06 3.40 -3.67
N VAL A 6 -1.28 4.04 -2.54
CA VAL A 6 -2.21 5.15 -2.48
C VAL A 6 -1.65 6.20 -3.43
N LEU A 7 -2.22 6.31 -4.62
CA LEU A 7 -1.90 7.37 -5.56
C LEU A 7 -2.59 8.63 -5.04
N PHE A 8 -1.79 9.54 -4.51
CA PHE A 8 -2.17 10.92 -4.21
C PHE A 8 -2.00 11.71 -5.52
N ASP A 9 -2.98 11.65 -6.41
CA ASP A 9 -2.99 12.45 -7.64
C ASP A 9 -3.83 13.71 -7.42
N ASP A 10 -3.33 14.85 -7.91
CA ASP A 10 -4.03 16.15 -7.97
C ASP A 10 -5.18 16.16 -9.01
N ALA A 11 -5.40 15.07 -9.75
CA ALA A 11 -6.16 15.07 -10.99
C ALA A 11 -7.30 14.03 -11.06
N SER A 12 -8.13 13.91 -10.02
CA SER A 12 -9.49 13.39 -10.20
C SER A 12 -10.45 14.56 -10.27
N SER A 13 -11.31 14.62 -11.29
CA SER A 13 -12.26 15.73 -11.37
C SER A 13 -13.39 15.58 -10.36
N VAL A 14 -13.69 16.60 -9.53
CA VAL A 14 -14.63 16.53 -8.38
C VAL A 14 -15.78 17.57 -8.42
N GLY A 15 -16.30 17.92 -9.61
CA GLY A 15 -17.34 18.97 -9.75
C GLY A 15 -18.65 18.73 -8.96
N SER A 16 -19.19 19.75 -8.28
CA SER A 16 -20.16 19.66 -7.18
C SER A 16 -21.58 19.12 -7.48
N SER A 17 -22.03 19.10 -8.75
CA SER A 17 -23.33 18.54 -9.14
C SER A 17 -23.29 17.06 -9.57
N HIS A 18 -22.11 16.43 -9.51
CA HIS A 18 -21.86 15.14 -10.16
C HIS A 18 -21.64 13.95 -9.19
N TRP A 19 -21.71 14.17 -7.88
CA TRP A 19 -21.31 13.19 -6.85
C TRP A 19 -22.46 12.64 -6.01
N GLU A 20 -23.69 12.77 -6.48
CA GLU A 20 -24.86 12.28 -5.73
C GLU A 20 -24.75 10.75 -5.48
N PRO A 21 -24.87 10.29 -4.22
CA PRO A 21 -24.77 8.87 -3.92
C PRO A 21 -25.73 8.01 -4.75
N GLY A 22 -25.24 6.88 -5.26
CA GLY A 22 -25.98 5.96 -6.13
C GLY A 22 -25.92 6.32 -7.62
N THR A 23 -25.33 7.46 -7.98
CA THR A 23 -25.10 7.82 -9.39
C THR A 23 -24.01 6.95 -10.01
N ARG A 24 -24.30 6.37 -11.18
CA ARG A 24 -23.32 5.67 -12.02
C ARG A 24 -22.93 6.53 -13.21
N ARG A 25 -21.63 6.57 -13.52
CA ARG A 25 -21.08 7.29 -14.67
C ARG A 25 -20.10 6.42 -15.46
N ALA A 26 -20.12 6.53 -16.79
CA ALA A 26 -19.04 6.04 -17.62
C ALA A 26 -17.95 7.14 -17.72
N THR A 27 -16.74 6.83 -17.28
CA THR A 27 -15.54 7.65 -17.52
C THR A 27 -14.85 7.19 -18.80
N GLN A 28 -13.89 7.97 -19.31
CA GLN A 28 -13.11 7.58 -20.49
C GLN A 28 -12.42 6.22 -20.30
N ASP A 29 -12.02 5.90 -19.06
CA ASP A 29 -11.27 4.69 -18.71
C ASP A 29 -12.12 3.61 -18.01
N GLY A 30 -13.43 3.82 -17.81
CA GLY A 30 -14.32 2.78 -17.27
C GLY A 30 -15.61 3.27 -16.60
N GLN A 31 -15.96 2.71 -15.44
CA GLN A 31 -17.22 3.02 -14.73
C GLN A 31 -16.96 3.54 -13.31
N LEU A 32 -17.79 4.48 -12.88
CA LEU A 32 -17.73 5.13 -11.58
C LEU A 32 -19.08 5.01 -10.86
N LEU A 33 -19.06 4.70 -9.56
CA LEU A 33 -20.21 4.70 -8.65
C LEU A 33 -19.94 5.68 -7.51
N ALA A 34 -20.74 6.74 -7.42
CA ALA A 34 -20.62 7.73 -6.35
C ALA A 34 -21.23 7.22 -5.04
N LEU A 35 -20.51 7.44 -3.93
CA LEU A 35 -20.91 7.05 -2.56
C LEU A 35 -21.16 8.25 -1.64
N SER A 36 -20.52 9.39 -1.92
CA SER A 36 -20.55 10.62 -1.11
C SER A 36 -20.24 11.84 -2.00
N PRO A 37 -20.71 13.08 -1.73
CA PRO A 37 -21.00 13.69 -0.43
C PRO A 37 -22.30 13.20 0.22
N ALA A 38 -22.34 13.25 1.57
CA ALA A 38 -23.27 12.55 2.47
C ALA A 38 -23.05 11.02 2.53
N PRO A 39 -22.37 10.51 3.58
CA PRO A 39 -21.99 9.10 3.70
C PRO A 39 -23.19 8.23 4.11
N VAL A 40 -24.05 7.98 3.13
CA VAL A 40 -25.26 7.18 3.30
C VAL A 40 -24.95 5.69 3.50
N ALA A 41 -25.82 5.02 4.24
CA ALA A 41 -25.78 3.57 4.38
C ALA A 41 -25.98 2.91 3.01
N THR A 42 -25.13 1.93 2.67
CA THR A 42 -25.25 1.16 1.40
C THR A 42 -26.08 -0.12 1.57
N GLY A 43 -26.32 -0.53 2.82
CA GLY A 43 -27.00 -1.80 3.16
C GLY A 43 -26.11 -3.03 3.03
N GLU A 44 -24.87 -2.89 2.56
CA GLU A 44 -23.90 -3.99 2.44
C GLU A 44 -23.33 -4.39 3.81
N ARG A 45 -22.61 -5.52 3.85
CA ARG A 45 -21.93 -5.95 5.07
C ARG A 45 -20.60 -5.21 5.22
N ALA A 46 -20.36 -4.61 6.39
CA ALA A 46 -19.06 -4.04 6.75
C ALA A 46 -17.98 -5.13 6.84
N VAL A 47 -17.01 -5.11 5.91
CA VAL A 47 -15.90 -6.06 5.86
C VAL A 47 -14.64 -5.34 5.36
N ASP A 48 -13.53 -5.48 6.08
CA ASP A 48 -12.19 -5.09 5.62
C ASP A 48 -11.58 -6.24 4.79
N ALA A 49 -12.00 -6.35 3.53
CA ALA A 49 -11.63 -7.49 2.69
C ALA A 49 -10.15 -7.43 2.25
N THR A 50 -9.62 -6.22 2.05
CA THR A 50 -8.27 -5.98 1.53
C THR A 50 -7.25 -5.63 2.62
N ASN A 51 -7.62 -5.77 3.91
CA ASN A 51 -6.77 -5.54 5.09
C ASN A 51 -6.20 -4.13 5.17
N TRP A 52 -7.01 -3.12 4.88
CA TRP A 52 -6.58 -1.72 4.94
C TRP A 52 -6.66 -1.12 6.34
N VAL A 53 -7.48 -1.70 7.22
CA VAL A 53 -7.59 -1.26 8.61
C VAL A 53 -6.33 -1.71 9.37
N ARG A 54 -5.42 -0.78 9.66
CA ARG A 54 -4.15 -1.09 10.36
C ARG A 54 -4.18 -0.78 11.85
N ARG A 55 -4.80 0.33 12.23
CA ARG A 55 -4.94 0.74 13.64
C ARG A 55 -6.37 1.19 13.88
N LYS A 56 -6.92 0.76 15.01
CA LYS A 56 -8.26 1.10 15.44
C LYS A 56 -8.21 1.43 16.94
N THR A 57 -8.81 2.55 17.30
CA THR A 57 -9.00 3.01 18.67
C THR A 57 -10.48 3.35 18.85
N ASN A 58 -10.93 3.65 20.08
CA ASN A 58 -12.31 4.05 20.34
C ASN A 58 -12.72 5.36 19.64
N GLY A 59 -11.77 6.29 19.42
CA GLY A 59 -12.05 7.60 18.82
C GLY A 59 -11.69 7.70 17.33
N TRP A 60 -10.71 6.94 16.85
CA TRP A 60 -10.19 7.07 15.49
C TRP A 60 -9.80 5.74 14.84
N LEU A 61 -9.77 5.73 13.50
CA LEU A 61 -9.46 4.61 12.62
C LEU A 61 -8.42 5.03 11.58
N ASP A 62 -7.35 4.25 11.43
CA ASP A 62 -6.34 4.47 10.40
C ASP A 62 -6.48 3.46 9.27
N LEU A 63 -6.63 3.99 8.05
CA LEU A 63 -6.56 3.22 6.81
C LEU A 63 -5.20 3.40 6.16
N GLN A 64 -4.52 2.29 5.88
CA GLN A 64 -3.21 2.33 5.27
C GLN A 64 -2.91 1.04 4.49
N GLY A 65 -2.74 1.19 3.18
CA GLY A 65 -2.55 0.08 2.26
C GLY A 65 -1.13 -0.47 2.17
N GLY A 66 -1.01 -1.54 1.39
CA GLY A 66 0.25 -2.14 0.99
C GLY A 66 0.64 -3.36 1.82
N ASN A 67 1.17 -4.39 1.15
CA ASN A 67 1.72 -5.58 1.79
C ASN A 67 3.21 -5.38 2.10
N TRP A 68 3.51 -4.83 3.27
CA TRP A 68 4.88 -4.48 3.65
C TRP A 68 5.71 -5.71 4.01
N LEU A 69 5.04 -6.76 4.47
CA LEU A 69 5.62 -8.05 4.78
C LEU A 69 6.20 -8.71 3.53
N PHE A 70 5.45 -8.68 2.41
CA PHE A 70 5.89 -9.25 1.14
C PHE A 70 7.25 -8.69 0.69
N GLY A 71 7.44 -7.37 0.80
CA GLY A 71 8.73 -6.75 0.48
C GLY A 71 9.89 -7.24 1.36
N ALA A 72 9.62 -7.50 2.64
CA ALA A 72 10.62 -8.07 3.55
C ALA A 72 10.90 -9.55 3.28
N GLU A 73 9.87 -10.36 3.02
CA GLU A 73 10.01 -11.78 2.63
C GLU A 73 10.83 -11.91 1.33
N PHE A 74 10.53 -11.09 0.32
CA PHE A 74 11.29 -11.06 -0.93
C PHE A 74 12.74 -10.65 -0.73
N ALA A 75 13.01 -9.65 0.12
CA ALA A 75 14.39 -9.26 0.44
C ALA A 75 15.15 -10.42 1.09
N LEU A 76 14.54 -11.09 2.08
CA LEU A 76 15.20 -12.16 2.82
C LEU A 76 15.31 -13.48 2.04
N MET A 77 14.46 -13.70 1.05
CA MET A 77 14.59 -14.82 0.11
C MET A 77 15.97 -14.84 -0.55
N PHE A 78 16.53 -13.68 -0.91
CA PHE A 78 17.88 -13.60 -1.47
C PHE A 78 18.97 -14.02 -0.48
N VAL A 79 18.75 -13.87 0.83
CA VAL A 79 19.67 -14.39 1.86
C VAL A 79 19.60 -15.91 1.94
N SER A 80 18.41 -16.51 1.80
CA SER A 80 18.26 -17.97 1.72
C SER A 80 18.88 -18.54 0.45
N LEU A 81 18.67 -17.87 -0.69
CA LEU A 81 19.33 -18.22 -1.95
C LEU A 81 20.85 -18.11 -1.85
N PHE A 82 21.36 -17.07 -1.17
CA PHE A 82 22.77 -16.94 -0.87
C PHE A 82 23.29 -18.17 -0.12
N ALA A 83 22.61 -18.54 0.98
CA ALA A 83 22.99 -19.69 1.81
C ALA A 83 22.94 -21.02 1.04
N LEU A 84 21.91 -21.26 0.23
CA LEU A 84 21.80 -22.47 -0.60
C LEU A 84 22.96 -22.59 -1.59
N MET A 85 23.31 -21.48 -2.23
CA MET A 85 24.43 -21.45 -3.18
C MET A 85 25.78 -21.64 -2.46
N MET A 86 25.92 -21.18 -1.22
CA MET A 86 27.09 -21.48 -0.39
C MET A 86 27.17 -22.96 0.03
N VAL A 87 26.04 -23.60 0.35
CA VAL A 87 25.97 -25.03 0.63
C VAL A 87 26.36 -25.85 -0.60
N PHE A 88 25.88 -25.44 -1.78
CA PHE A 88 26.28 -26.07 -3.04
C PHE A 88 27.78 -25.94 -3.30
N ALA A 89 28.36 -24.75 -3.12
CA ALA A 89 29.79 -24.54 -3.25
C ALA A 89 30.61 -25.40 -2.28
N LEU A 90 30.13 -25.53 -1.04
CA LEU A 90 30.73 -26.41 -0.04
C LEU A 90 30.67 -27.88 -0.49
N ALA A 91 29.54 -28.34 -1.02
CA ALA A 91 29.38 -29.70 -1.51
C ALA A 91 30.38 -30.01 -2.65
N VAL A 92 30.57 -29.07 -3.59
CA VAL A 92 31.57 -29.20 -4.67
C VAL A 92 32.99 -29.24 -4.11
N THR A 93 33.33 -28.40 -3.12
CA THR A 93 34.65 -28.44 -2.46
C THR A 93 34.88 -29.76 -1.74
N VAL A 94 33.86 -30.31 -1.05
CA VAL A 94 33.95 -31.61 -0.37
C VAL A 94 34.12 -32.74 -1.38
N ASP A 95 33.37 -32.72 -2.48
CA ASP A 95 33.48 -33.71 -3.54
C ASP A 95 34.88 -33.72 -4.18
N ALA A 96 35.43 -32.54 -4.48
CA ALA A 96 36.80 -32.40 -4.98
C ALA A 96 37.83 -32.95 -3.98
N TYR A 97 37.63 -32.71 -2.68
CA TYR A 97 38.48 -33.25 -1.62
C TYR A 97 38.42 -34.78 -1.55
N LEU A 98 37.22 -35.37 -1.64
CA LEU A 98 37.05 -36.83 -1.60
C LEU A 98 37.72 -37.53 -2.79
N HIS A 99 37.71 -36.90 -3.97
CA HIS A 99 38.33 -37.48 -5.17
C HIS A 99 39.85 -37.29 -5.25
N SER A 100 40.36 -36.14 -4.82
CA SER A 100 41.76 -35.76 -5.05
C SER A 100 42.62 -35.67 -3.79
N ALA A 101 42.03 -35.80 -2.60
CA ALA A 101 42.66 -35.52 -1.30
C ALA A 101 43.26 -34.11 -1.17
N THR A 102 42.92 -33.18 -2.09
CA THR A 102 43.36 -31.79 -2.06
C THR A 102 42.22 -30.87 -1.66
N VAL A 103 42.48 -29.95 -0.73
CA VAL A 103 41.48 -28.95 -0.31
C VAL A 103 41.54 -27.78 -1.29
N THR A 104 40.51 -27.63 -2.12
CA THR A 104 40.38 -26.51 -3.06
C THR A 104 39.34 -25.50 -2.58
N TRP A 105 39.79 -24.29 -2.23
CA TRP A 105 38.92 -23.20 -1.77
C TRP A 105 38.32 -22.37 -2.93
N ILE A 106 38.74 -22.65 -4.17
CA ILE A 106 38.34 -21.90 -5.36
C ILE A 106 36.82 -21.89 -5.54
N PRO A 107 36.08 -23.03 -5.48
CA PRO A 107 34.63 -23.02 -5.63
C PRO A 107 33.95 -22.12 -4.58
N LEU A 108 34.38 -22.23 -3.33
CA LEU A 108 33.82 -21.42 -2.23
C LEU A 108 34.09 -19.92 -2.43
N SER A 109 35.31 -19.54 -2.81
CA SER A 109 35.68 -18.14 -3.01
C SER A 109 34.98 -17.48 -4.22
N VAL A 110 34.91 -18.18 -5.35
CA VAL A 110 34.28 -17.68 -6.58
C VAL A 110 32.77 -17.60 -6.41
N VAL A 111 32.16 -18.67 -5.89
CA VAL A 111 30.72 -18.68 -5.63
C VAL A 111 30.36 -17.65 -4.57
N ALA A 112 31.09 -17.54 -3.45
CA ALA A 112 30.82 -16.51 -2.45
C ALA A 112 30.91 -15.10 -3.02
N GLY A 113 31.96 -14.81 -3.78
CA GLY A 113 32.17 -13.49 -4.41
C GLY A 113 31.04 -13.13 -5.37
N MET A 114 30.76 -13.99 -6.36
CA MET A 114 29.71 -13.74 -7.36
C MET A 114 28.31 -13.69 -6.74
N ASN A 115 28.03 -14.57 -5.78
CA ASN A 115 26.75 -14.64 -5.09
C ASN A 115 26.51 -13.40 -4.22
N LEU A 116 27.54 -12.87 -3.56
CA LEU A 116 27.43 -11.63 -2.78
C LEU A 116 27.13 -10.42 -3.68
N LEU A 117 27.75 -10.35 -4.86
CA LEU A 117 27.52 -9.27 -5.83
C LEU A 117 26.07 -9.23 -6.35
N ILE A 118 25.39 -10.37 -6.43
CA ILE A 118 23.99 -10.43 -6.84
C ILE A 118 23.07 -10.20 -5.64
N THR A 119 23.29 -10.92 -4.54
CA THR A 119 22.34 -10.95 -3.41
C THR A 119 22.34 -9.65 -2.62
N LEU A 120 23.50 -9.04 -2.36
CA LEU A 120 23.59 -7.85 -1.53
C LEU A 120 22.84 -6.64 -2.13
N PRO A 121 22.99 -6.28 -3.43
CA PRO A 121 22.21 -5.20 -4.02
C PRO A 121 20.70 -5.44 -3.96
N TRP A 122 20.23 -6.67 -4.22
CA TRP A 122 18.81 -6.99 -4.16
C TRP A 122 18.25 -6.90 -2.74
N VAL A 123 18.96 -7.45 -1.74
CA VAL A 123 18.57 -7.35 -0.33
C VAL A 123 18.49 -5.89 0.10
N LEU A 124 19.51 -5.08 -0.19
CA LEU A 124 19.54 -3.66 0.18
C LEU A 124 18.46 -2.87 -0.55
N TYR A 125 18.32 -3.05 -1.85
CA TYR A 125 17.32 -2.37 -2.67
C TYR A 125 15.90 -2.63 -2.15
N LEU A 126 15.53 -3.89 -1.95
CA LEU A 126 14.22 -4.26 -1.43
C LEU A 126 14.04 -3.80 0.03
N HIS A 127 15.09 -3.82 0.83
CA HIS A 127 15.06 -3.28 2.19
C HIS A 127 14.75 -1.78 2.19
N PHE A 128 15.46 -0.99 1.38
CA PHE A 128 15.24 0.45 1.27
C PHE A 128 13.90 0.78 0.62
N MET A 129 13.46 0.02 -0.38
CA MET A 129 12.12 0.13 -0.94
C MET A 129 11.04 -0.09 0.11
N GLY A 130 11.19 -1.08 0.98
CA GLY A 130 10.27 -1.30 2.10
C GLY A 130 10.23 -0.10 3.06
N ASN A 131 11.40 0.43 3.44
CA ASN A 131 11.47 1.62 4.30
C ASN A 131 10.83 2.84 3.63
N ARG A 132 11.03 3.00 2.32
CA ARG A 132 10.45 4.07 1.52
C ARG A 132 8.93 3.94 1.43
N ALA A 133 8.42 2.74 1.15
CA ALA A 133 6.98 2.47 1.05
C ALA A 133 6.24 2.82 2.35
N VAL A 134 6.80 2.48 3.51
CA VAL A 134 6.23 2.81 4.82
C VAL A 134 6.17 4.32 5.06
N LYS A 135 7.21 5.06 4.65
CA LYS A 135 7.28 6.52 4.82
C LYS A 135 6.39 7.28 3.84
N GLU A 136 6.30 6.80 2.61
CA GLU A 136 5.57 7.46 1.52
C GLU A 136 4.08 7.07 1.47
N SER A 137 3.62 6.18 2.36
CA SER A 137 2.21 5.76 2.45
C SER A 137 1.62 6.17 3.80
N PRO A 138 1.52 7.47 4.12
CA PRO A 138 0.92 7.93 5.37
C PRO A 138 -0.54 7.45 5.51
N PRO A 139 -1.00 7.14 6.73
CA PRO A 139 -2.37 6.69 6.96
C PRO A 139 -3.37 7.82 6.73
N VAL A 140 -4.55 7.47 6.19
CA VAL A 140 -5.75 8.32 6.25
C VAL A 140 -6.44 8.03 7.57
N ARG A 141 -6.65 9.06 8.39
CA ARG A 141 -7.23 8.90 9.73
C ARG A 141 -8.64 9.44 9.76
N PHE A 142 -9.57 8.65 10.25
CA PHE A 142 -10.96 9.03 10.49
C PHE A 142 -11.16 9.22 11.99
N ASN A 143 -11.72 10.35 12.41
CA ASN A 143 -12.04 10.61 13.81
C ASN A 143 -13.55 10.76 13.99
N ARG A 144 -14.14 9.80 14.72
CA ARG A 144 -15.58 9.77 15.00
C ARG A 144 -16.02 10.91 15.89
N GLN A 145 -15.23 11.23 16.91
CA GLN A 145 -15.59 12.23 17.93
C GLN A 145 -15.68 13.63 17.31
N ARG A 146 -14.77 13.94 16.39
CA ARG A 146 -14.77 15.20 15.64
C ARG A 146 -15.65 15.16 14.38
N ARG A 147 -16.03 13.97 13.90
CA ARG A 147 -16.65 13.72 12.59
C ARG A 147 -15.87 14.36 11.44
N GLU A 148 -14.56 14.14 11.47
CA GLU A 148 -13.59 14.70 10.53
C GLU A 148 -12.64 13.62 10.02
N VAL A 149 -12.06 13.86 8.85
CA VAL A 149 -11.08 13.00 8.20
C VAL A 149 -9.80 13.79 8.02
N ALA A 150 -8.68 13.22 8.47
CA ALA A 150 -7.36 13.74 8.23
C ALA A 150 -6.76 13.01 7.02
N MET A 151 -6.60 13.72 5.91
CA MET A 151 -5.97 13.20 4.71
C MET A 151 -4.53 13.73 4.57
N PRO A 152 -3.56 12.85 4.28
CA PRO A 152 -2.20 13.29 4.03
C PRO A 152 -2.09 13.97 2.66
N ARG A 153 -1.39 15.10 2.63
CA ARG A 153 -1.00 15.86 1.45
C ARG A 153 0.50 16.09 1.50
N TRP A 154 1.19 15.82 0.41
CA TRP A 154 2.61 16.12 0.30
C TRP A 154 2.78 17.58 -0.15
N GLY A 155 3.30 18.42 0.74
CA GLY A 155 3.69 19.79 0.45
C GLY A 155 5.07 19.82 -0.23
N GLY A 156 5.16 20.52 -1.36
CA GLY A 156 6.40 20.70 -2.10
C GLY A 156 6.16 20.73 -3.61
N ASP A 157 6.72 21.74 -4.27
CA ASP A 157 6.53 21.95 -5.70
C ASP A 157 7.47 21.02 -6.48
N LYS A 158 6.89 20.10 -7.26
CA LYS A 158 7.52 19.09 -8.15
C LYS A 158 8.46 18.07 -7.47
N GLU A 159 8.39 16.82 -7.93
CA GLU A 159 9.38 15.80 -7.59
C GLU A 159 10.79 16.33 -7.92
N PHE A 160 11.59 16.64 -6.89
CA PHE A 160 12.97 17.06 -7.09
C PHE A 160 13.74 15.92 -7.76
N THR A 161 13.98 16.07 -9.06
CA THR A 161 14.79 15.14 -9.84
C THR A 161 16.25 15.45 -9.57
N LEU A 162 17.01 14.41 -9.22
CA LEU A 162 18.44 14.56 -8.98
C LEU A 162 19.13 14.98 -10.29
N PRO A 163 19.95 16.03 -10.27
CA PRO A 163 20.69 16.44 -11.47
C PRO A 163 21.59 15.29 -11.93
N PHE A 164 21.58 15.04 -13.25
CA PHE A 164 22.38 14.03 -13.95
C PHE A 164 22.08 12.55 -13.63
N TRP A 165 21.02 12.24 -12.87
CA TRP A 165 20.67 10.86 -12.50
C TRP A 165 19.27 10.49 -12.93
N ASN A 166 19.16 10.11 -14.20
CA ASN A 166 17.97 9.48 -14.75
C ASN A 166 18.04 7.95 -14.60
N LEU A 167 16.92 7.26 -14.87
CA LEU A 167 16.81 5.80 -14.78
C LEU A 167 17.91 5.07 -15.59
N ASN A 168 18.33 5.65 -16.72
CA ASN A 168 19.34 5.07 -17.59
C ASN A 168 20.76 5.27 -17.05
N ALA A 169 21.06 6.45 -16.48
CA ALA A 169 22.36 6.78 -15.92
C ALA A 169 22.72 5.89 -14.73
N GLY A 170 21.76 5.67 -13.82
CA GLY A 170 21.97 4.76 -12.68
C GLY A 170 22.21 3.31 -13.12
N PHE A 171 21.49 2.84 -14.15
CA PHE A 171 21.68 1.50 -14.70
C PHE A 171 23.04 1.35 -15.38
N ILE A 172 23.46 2.33 -16.19
CA ILE A 172 24.78 2.34 -16.84
C ILE A 172 25.90 2.36 -15.78
N ALA A 173 25.80 3.22 -14.77
CA ALA A 173 26.77 3.27 -13.68
C ALA A 173 26.92 1.93 -12.96
N TYR A 174 25.81 1.23 -12.71
CA TYR A 174 25.83 -0.12 -12.13
C TYR A 174 26.52 -1.14 -13.06
N LEU A 175 26.24 -1.12 -14.36
CA LEU A 175 26.88 -2.03 -15.32
C LEU A 175 28.38 -1.80 -15.44
N VAL A 176 28.82 -0.53 -15.47
CA VAL A 176 30.24 -0.16 -15.47
C VAL A 176 30.91 -0.66 -14.20
N PHE A 177 30.31 -0.37 -13.03
CA PHE A 177 30.83 -0.83 -11.74
C PHE A 177 30.96 -2.35 -11.67
N LEU A 178 29.94 -3.09 -12.13
CA LEU A 178 29.97 -4.54 -12.20
C LEU A 178 31.06 -5.04 -13.17
N GLY A 179 31.20 -4.40 -14.33
CA GLY A 179 32.24 -4.69 -15.31
C GLY A 179 33.64 -4.51 -14.74
N THR A 180 33.88 -3.44 -13.98
CA THR A 180 35.16 -3.17 -13.31
C THR A 180 35.46 -4.21 -12.23
N ILE A 181 34.46 -4.67 -11.47
CA ILE A 181 34.63 -5.77 -10.51
C ILE A 181 35.03 -7.06 -11.23
N VAL A 182 34.32 -7.43 -12.31
CA VAL A 182 34.63 -8.61 -13.10
C VAL A 182 36.03 -8.50 -13.71
N PHE A 183 36.41 -7.33 -14.23
CA PHE A 183 37.75 -7.06 -14.75
C PHE A 183 38.82 -7.26 -13.68
N THR A 184 38.58 -6.79 -12.45
CA THR A 184 39.51 -6.93 -11.32
C THR A 184 39.67 -8.37 -10.85
N LEU A 185 38.60 -9.18 -10.96
CA LEU A 185 38.61 -10.60 -10.56
C LEU A 185 39.07 -11.54 -11.69
N SER A 186 38.96 -11.12 -12.96
CA SER A 186 39.35 -11.90 -14.13
C SER A 186 40.80 -12.45 -14.07
N PRO A 187 41.80 -11.76 -13.48
CA PRO A 187 43.16 -12.26 -13.45
C PRO A 187 43.35 -13.46 -12.51
N PHE A 188 42.35 -13.78 -11.68
CA PHE A 188 42.33 -14.96 -10.81
C PHE A 188 41.64 -16.16 -11.47
N MET A 189 40.92 -15.94 -12.57
CA MET A 189 40.16 -16.96 -13.30
C MET A 189 40.92 -17.49 -14.53
N ASN A 190 41.97 -16.79 -14.96
CA ASN A 190 42.80 -17.18 -16.11
C ASN A 190 44.23 -17.50 -15.66
N GLU A 191 44.87 -18.43 -16.36
CA GLU A 191 46.29 -18.72 -16.20
C GLU A 191 47.13 -17.67 -16.97
N TYR A 192 47.96 -16.91 -16.26
CA TYR A 192 48.89 -15.96 -16.86
C TYR A 192 50.31 -16.49 -16.77
N SER A 193 51.05 -16.38 -17.88
CA SER A 193 52.46 -16.79 -17.95
C SER A 193 53.39 -15.95 -17.08
N SER A 194 52.97 -14.74 -16.66
CA SER A 194 53.77 -13.85 -15.82
C SER A 194 52.96 -13.32 -14.63
N ILE A 195 53.50 -13.54 -13.42
CA ILE A 195 52.94 -13.00 -12.17
C ILE A 195 52.91 -11.46 -12.21
N ALA A 196 53.92 -10.82 -12.81
CA ALA A 196 53.95 -9.37 -12.96
C ALA A 196 52.77 -8.88 -13.81
N ARG A 197 52.44 -9.56 -14.91
CA ARG A 197 51.29 -9.21 -15.76
C ARG A 197 49.96 -9.32 -15.02
N ARG A 198 49.77 -10.41 -14.26
CA ARG A 198 48.59 -10.61 -13.41
C ARG A 198 48.45 -9.48 -12.38
N ASN A 199 49.52 -9.18 -11.65
CA ASN A 199 49.49 -8.14 -10.62
C ASN A 199 49.23 -6.75 -11.19
N THR A 200 49.78 -6.42 -12.36
CA THR A 200 49.51 -5.15 -13.04
C THR A 200 48.03 -5.00 -13.41
N LEU A 201 47.39 -6.05 -13.94
CA LEU A 201 45.95 -6.02 -14.27
C LEU A 201 45.08 -5.86 -13.02
N VAL A 202 45.42 -6.56 -11.93
CA VAL A 202 44.71 -6.42 -10.65
C VAL A 202 44.84 -5.00 -10.11
N ILE A 203 46.05 -4.43 -10.10
CA ILE A 203 46.29 -3.06 -9.62
C ILE A 203 45.50 -2.04 -10.45
N GLN A 204 45.48 -2.18 -11.78
CA GLN A 204 44.69 -1.32 -12.65
C GLN A 204 43.19 -1.42 -12.33
N GLY A 205 42.66 -2.64 -12.19
CA GLY A 205 41.26 -2.86 -11.82
C GLY A 205 40.90 -2.24 -10.47
N VAL A 206 41.75 -2.42 -9.45
CA VAL A 206 41.56 -1.83 -8.12
C VAL A 206 41.58 -0.30 -8.14
N ILE A 207 42.48 0.31 -8.93
CA ILE A 207 42.53 1.78 -9.06
C ILE A 207 41.24 2.32 -9.70
N VAL A 208 40.77 1.68 -10.78
CA VAL A 208 39.52 2.09 -11.46
C VAL A 208 38.33 1.90 -10.51
N LEU A 209 38.26 0.77 -9.80
CA LEU A 209 37.19 0.50 -8.84
C LEU A 209 37.19 1.52 -7.70
N ALA A 210 38.37 1.88 -7.17
CA ALA A 210 38.49 2.89 -6.12
C ALA A 210 38.00 4.26 -6.62
N PHE A 211 38.35 4.63 -7.85
CA PHE A 211 37.85 5.87 -8.46
C PHE A 211 36.33 5.87 -8.62
N GLU A 212 35.75 4.77 -9.13
CA GLU A 212 34.29 4.63 -9.26
C GLU A 212 33.57 4.73 -7.91
N VAL A 213 34.09 4.06 -6.87
CA VAL A 213 33.52 4.13 -5.51
C VAL A 213 33.54 5.56 -4.97
N VAL A 214 34.64 6.30 -5.20
CA VAL A 214 34.75 7.70 -4.76
C VAL A 214 33.75 8.58 -5.51
N VAL A 215 33.65 8.46 -6.83
CA VAL A 215 32.72 9.26 -7.65
C VAL A 215 31.26 8.97 -7.27
N ILE A 216 30.88 7.70 -7.20
CA ILE A 216 29.53 7.28 -6.80
C ILE A 216 29.26 7.70 -5.34
N GLY A 217 30.23 7.54 -4.45
CA GLY A 217 30.12 7.93 -3.04
C GLY A 217 29.88 9.43 -2.86
N ILE A 218 30.68 10.27 -3.52
CA ILE A 218 30.51 11.73 -3.51
C ILE A 218 29.14 12.11 -4.09
N TYR A 219 28.75 11.51 -5.21
CA TYR A 219 27.45 11.73 -5.82
C TYR A 219 26.30 11.41 -4.86
N LEU A 220 26.34 10.23 -4.22
CA LEU A 220 25.33 9.81 -3.25
C LEU A 220 25.29 10.73 -2.03
N LEU A 221 26.43 11.24 -1.55
CA LEU A 221 26.46 12.21 -0.46
C LEU A 221 25.78 13.53 -0.85
N ILE A 222 26.06 14.05 -2.04
CA ILE A 222 25.39 15.25 -2.58
C ILE A 222 23.89 14.99 -2.73
N ALA A 223 23.51 13.84 -3.31
CA ALA A 223 22.12 13.45 -3.50
C ALA A 223 21.36 13.32 -2.17
N LEU A 224 21.98 12.72 -1.15
CA LEU A 224 21.39 12.60 0.19
C LEU A 224 21.20 13.97 0.86
N ARG A 225 22.14 14.90 0.66
CA ARG A 225 22.04 16.28 1.16
C ARG A 225 20.91 17.04 0.47
N LEU A 226 20.86 17.00 -0.85
CA LEU A 226 19.80 17.66 -1.64
C LEU A 226 18.43 17.09 -1.30
N LYS A 227 18.32 15.76 -1.16
CA LYS A 227 17.09 15.08 -0.76
C LYS A 227 16.62 15.48 0.62
N ARG A 228 17.53 15.74 1.57
CA ARG A 228 17.15 16.25 2.91
C ARG A 228 16.63 17.69 2.85
N GLN A 229 17.21 18.53 1.99
CA GLN A 229 16.82 19.94 1.87
C GLN A 229 15.50 20.13 1.15
N HIS A 230 15.21 19.30 0.14
CA HIS A 230 14.01 19.37 -0.68
C HIS A 230 13.07 18.19 -0.41
N ALA A 231 13.13 17.62 0.81
CA ALA A 231 12.20 16.55 1.18
C ALA A 231 10.79 17.14 1.22
N PRO A 232 9.80 16.54 0.54
CA PRO A 232 8.43 17.00 0.63
C PRO A 232 7.95 16.87 2.07
N GLU A 233 7.31 17.93 2.55
CA GLU A 233 6.75 17.98 3.90
C GLU A 233 5.39 17.29 3.90
N LEU A 234 5.16 16.42 4.88
CA LEU A 234 3.86 15.76 5.02
C LEU A 234 2.93 16.69 5.82
N VAL A 235 1.90 17.20 5.17
CA VAL A 235 0.86 18.05 5.78
C VAL A 235 -0.43 17.24 5.84
N TYR A 236 -1.20 17.38 6.92
CA TYR A 236 -2.52 16.76 7.04
C TYR A 236 -3.61 17.80 6.86
N GLU A 237 -4.52 17.52 5.92
CA GLU A 237 -5.72 18.33 5.70
C GLU A 237 -6.88 17.72 6.46
N PHE A 238 -7.46 18.48 7.40
CA PHE A 238 -8.64 18.08 8.17
C PHE A 238 -9.91 18.51 7.44
N TYR A 239 -10.80 17.56 7.17
CA TYR A 239 -11.99 17.81 6.38
C TYR A 239 -13.25 17.18 6.98
N PRO A 240 -14.42 17.85 6.94
CA PRO A 240 -15.65 17.30 7.50
C PRO A 240 -16.09 15.99 6.83
N TRP A 241 -16.40 14.97 7.64
CA TRP A 241 -16.80 13.64 7.18
C TRP A 241 -17.98 13.67 6.21
N GLU A 242 -19.00 14.48 6.49
CA GLU A 242 -20.22 14.53 5.66
C GLU A 242 -20.03 15.20 4.30
N LYS A 243 -18.96 16.00 4.16
CA LYS A 243 -18.59 16.69 2.91
C LYS A 243 -17.60 15.91 2.06
N LEU A 244 -16.98 14.86 2.62
CA LEU A 244 -15.99 14.07 1.93
C LEU A 244 -16.58 13.46 0.66
N VAL A 245 -15.87 13.55 -0.46
CA VAL A 245 -16.29 12.87 -1.70
C VAL A 245 -15.68 11.47 -1.71
N ALA A 246 -16.52 10.47 -1.96
CA ALA A 246 -16.09 9.08 -2.03
C ALA A 246 -16.78 8.42 -3.22
N PHE A 247 -16.02 7.66 -4.00
CA PHE A 247 -16.55 6.93 -5.15
C PHE A 247 -15.74 5.67 -5.43
N ILE A 248 -16.37 4.71 -6.09
CA ILE A 248 -15.71 3.51 -6.59
C ILE A 248 -15.49 3.70 -8.08
N GLU A 249 -14.24 3.63 -8.52
CA GLU A 249 -13.86 3.69 -9.92
C GLU A 249 -13.33 2.33 -10.39
N THR A 250 -13.81 1.87 -11.54
CA THR A 250 -13.28 0.70 -12.24
C THR A 250 -12.59 1.19 -13.48
N GLN A 251 -11.27 1.05 -13.53
CA GLN A 251 -10.42 1.47 -14.64
C GLN A 251 -9.96 0.24 -15.45
N GLN A 252 -9.98 0.37 -16.76
CA GLN A 252 -9.44 -0.63 -17.69
C GLN A 252 -8.08 -0.18 -18.20
N ASN A 253 -7.00 -0.77 -17.69
CA ASN A 253 -5.67 -0.48 -18.21
C ASN A 253 -5.42 -1.35 -19.45
N ILE A 254 -5.35 -0.71 -20.61
CA ILE A 254 -4.98 -1.34 -21.88
C ILE A 254 -3.46 -1.28 -22.01
N GLY A 255 -2.77 -2.35 -21.58
CA GLY A 255 -1.36 -2.55 -21.88
C GLY A 255 -1.15 -3.13 -23.27
N PRO A 256 0.08 -3.11 -23.83
CA PRO A 256 0.39 -3.65 -25.17
C PRO A 256 0.04 -5.13 -25.36
N SER A 257 -0.16 -5.89 -24.28
CA SER A 257 -0.42 -7.34 -24.33
C SER A 257 -1.39 -7.88 -23.27
N LEU A 258 -1.87 -7.06 -22.34
CA LEU A 258 -2.78 -7.46 -21.26
C LEU A 258 -3.79 -6.35 -20.98
N MET A 259 -5.08 -6.69 -21.04
CA MET A 259 -6.15 -5.88 -20.46
C MET A 259 -6.28 -6.26 -18.99
N ALA A 260 -6.03 -5.32 -18.08
CA ALA A 260 -6.20 -5.51 -16.65
C ALA A 260 -7.23 -4.52 -16.12
N THR A 261 -8.30 -5.04 -15.52
CA THR A 261 -9.31 -4.24 -14.85
C THR A 261 -8.92 -4.05 -13.39
N HIS A 262 -8.83 -2.80 -12.95
CA HIS A 262 -8.56 -2.46 -11.55
C HIS A 262 -9.71 -1.63 -10.99
N THR A 263 -10.24 -2.04 -9.85
CA THR A 263 -11.28 -1.28 -9.13
C THR A 263 -10.69 -0.67 -7.86
N PHE A 264 -10.88 0.64 -7.71
CA PHE A 264 -10.41 1.43 -6.58
C PHE A 264 -11.59 2.09 -5.86
N LEU A 265 -11.52 2.16 -4.53
CA LEU A 265 -12.32 3.07 -3.72
C LEU A 265 -11.48 4.33 -3.50
N THR A 266 -11.94 5.45 -4.05
CA THR A 266 -11.23 6.72 -4.01
C THR A 266 -11.95 7.67 -3.07
N LEU A 267 -11.19 8.22 -2.13
CA LEU A 267 -11.62 9.23 -1.17
C LEU A 267 -10.94 10.54 -1.55
N ALA A 268 -11.69 11.62 -1.72
CA ALA A 268 -11.16 12.89 -2.19
C ALA A 268 -11.72 14.08 -1.40
N ILE A 269 -10.83 15.02 -1.09
CA ILE A 269 -11.18 16.36 -0.62
C ILE A 269 -11.21 17.29 -1.84
N PRO A 270 -12.35 17.90 -2.20
CA PRO A 270 -12.41 18.87 -3.30
C PRO A 270 -11.68 20.16 -2.93
N ARG A 271 -11.05 20.82 -3.91
CA ARG A 271 -10.49 22.17 -3.69
C ARG A 271 -11.62 23.21 -3.58
N SER A 272 -11.39 24.25 -2.80
CA SER A 272 -12.30 25.39 -2.67
C SER A 272 -12.44 26.20 -3.97
N ASP A 273 -11.32 26.36 -4.69
CA ASP A 273 -11.21 27.28 -5.84
C ASP A 273 -11.61 26.63 -7.16
N ASP A 274 -11.37 25.31 -7.27
CA ASP A 274 -11.79 24.48 -8.38
C ASP A 274 -12.37 23.17 -7.83
N PRO A 275 -13.70 23.09 -7.69
CA PRO A 275 -14.35 21.86 -7.25
C PRO A 275 -14.01 20.70 -8.18
N GLU A 276 -13.68 20.94 -9.45
CA GLU A 276 -13.27 19.91 -10.38
C GLU A 276 -11.84 19.39 -10.16
N THR A 277 -11.14 19.73 -9.08
CA THR A 277 -9.89 19.06 -8.71
C THR A 277 -9.85 18.67 -7.24
N ALA A 278 -9.19 17.56 -6.94
CA ALA A 278 -8.99 17.10 -5.57
C ALA A 278 -7.76 17.79 -4.95
N LEU A 279 -7.92 18.34 -3.74
CA LEU A 279 -6.84 18.90 -2.92
C LEU A 279 -5.95 17.78 -2.34
N ALA A 280 -6.59 16.69 -1.93
CA ALA A 280 -5.95 15.47 -1.46
C ALA A 280 -6.85 14.29 -1.82
N SER A 281 -6.25 13.19 -2.27
CA SER A 281 -6.97 11.98 -2.66
C SER A 281 -6.28 10.73 -2.13
N ALA A 282 -7.06 9.77 -1.65
CA ALA A 282 -6.56 8.47 -1.23
C ALA A 282 -7.29 7.36 -1.99
N ARG A 283 -6.54 6.57 -2.75
CA ARG A 283 -7.05 5.41 -3.49
C ARG A 283 -6.79 4.10 -2.75
N ILE A 284 -7.84 3.31 -2.56
CA ILE A 284 -7.84 1.99 -1.94
C ILE A 284 -8.07 0.95 -3.02
N ASN A 285 -7.13 0.03 -3.22
CA ASN A 285 -7.33 -1.10 -4.14
C ASN A 285 -8.31 -2.10 -3.52
N VAL A 286 -9.47 -2.28 -4.17
CA VAL A 286 -10.57 -3.13 -3.68
C VAL A 286 -10.84 -4.33 -4.59
N GLY A 287 -10.27 -4.33 -5.81
CA GLY A 287 -10.37 -5.44 -6.77
C GLY A 287 -11.75 -5.61 -7.43
N HIS A 288 -12.84 -5.32 -6.72
CA HIS A 288 -14.22 -5.40 -7.24
C HIS A 288 -15.15 -4.37 -6.55
N GLU A 289 -16.23 -3.97 -7.23
CA GLU A 289 -17.18 -2.96 -6.73
C GLU A 289 -17.82 -3.37 -5.39
N THR A 290 -18.26 -4.62 -5.27
CA THR A 290 -18.88 -5.13 -4.03
C THR A 290 -17.93 -5.07 -2.84
N VAL A 291 -16.64 -5.31 -3.07
CA VAL A 291 -15.60 -5.18 -2.04
C VAL A 291 -15.39 -3.72 -1.68
N GLY A 292 -15.43 -2.82 -2.66
CA GLY A 292 -15.41 -1.37 -2.42
C GLY A 292 -16.58 -0.89 -1.56
N LEU A 293 -17.79 -1.38 -1.82
CA LEU A 293 -18.98 -1.07 -1.01
C LEU A 293 -18.84 -1.59 0.42
N ALA A 294 -18.35 -2.83 0.59
CA ALA A 294 -18.11 -3.42 1.90
C ALA A 294 -17.03 -2.67 2.70
N GLN A 295 -15.97 -2.21 2.03
CA GLN A 295 -14.92 -1.39 2.63
C GLN A 295 -15.45 -0.03 3.06
N TRP A 296 -16.20 0.65 2.20
CA TRP A 296 -16.86 1.92 2.52
C TRP A 296 -17.79 1.79 3.72
N GLU A 297 -18.59 0.73 3.77
CA GLU A 297 -19.49 0.46 4.88
C GLU A 297 -18.73 0.17 6.19
N CYS A 298 -17.52 -0.40 6.16
CA CYS A 298 -16.66 -0.51 7.35
C CYS A 298 -16.30 0.87 7.91
N ILE A 299 -15.85 1.77 7.03
CA ILE A 299 -15.46 3.14 7.40
C ILE A 299 -16.68 3.88 7.97
N ARG A 300 -17.82 3.79 7.28
CA ARG A 300 -19.07 4.45 7.70
C ARG A 300 -19.56 3.92 9.04
N ARG A 301 -19.64 2.60 9.23
CA ARG A 301 -20.08 2.02 10.51
C ARG A 301 -19.13 2.35 11.66
N PHE A 302 -17.83 2.43 11.40
CA PHE A 302 -16.90 2.96 12.39
C PHE A 302 -17.26 4.38 12.83
N MET A 303 -17.54 5.27 11.86
CA MET A 303 -17.88 6.67 12.12
C MET A 303 -19.24 6.87 12.78
N GLU A 304 -20.25 6.07 12.41
CA GLU A 304 -21.61 6.22 12.95
C GLU A 304 -21.84 5.38 14.22
N ASP A 305 -21.58 4.08 14.15
CA ASP A 305 -21.95 3.11 15.18
C ASP A 305 -20.81 2.86 16.18
N GLY A 306 -19.55 3.06 15.78
CA GLY A 306 -18.37 2.99 16.64
C GLY A 306 -17.42 1.82 16.34
N PRO A 307 -16.41 1.58 17.20
CA PRO A 307 -15.32 0.65 16.94
C PRO A 307 -15.76 -0.82 16.82
N ASP A 308 -16.85 -1.22 17.49
CA ASP A 308 -17.36 -2.59 17.47
C ASP A 308 -18.06 -2.94 16.14
N ALA A 309 -18.47 -1.93 15.37
CA ALA A 309 -19.23 -2.10 14.14
C ALA A 309 -18.35 -2.32 12.89
N CYS A 310 -17.03 -2.09 12.99
CA CYS A 310 -16.05 -2.40 11.95
C CYS A 310 -15.07 -3.47 12.48
N PRO A 311 -14.72 -4.51 11.70
CA PRO A 311 -13.80 -5.57 12.08
C PRO A 311 -12.49 -5.06 12.71
N ASP A 312 -11.91 -5.87 13.58
CA ASP A 312 -10.60 -5.59 14.13
C ASP A 312 -9.50 -5.68 13.06
N PRO A 313 -8.44 -4.85 13.17
CA PRO A 313 -7.27 -4.95 12.32
C PRO A 313 -6.72 -6.38 12.30
N LYS A 314 -6.46 -6.94 11.12
CA LYS A 314 -5.81 -8.26 11.05
C LYS A 314 -4.39 -8.17 11.59
N ALA A 315 -4.06 -9.07 12.52
CA ALA A 315 -2.71 -9.18 13.09
C ALA A 315 -1.68 -9.83 12.13
N ASP A 316 -1.96 -9.84 10.82
CA ASP A 316 -1.23 -10.63 9.82
C ASP A 316 0.23 -10.18 9.67
N ASP A 317 0.49 -8.88 9.80
CA ASP A 317 1.85 -8.33 9.69
C ASP A 317 2.63 -8.40 11.02
N THR A 318 1.97 -8.76 12.12
CA THR A 318 2.59 -8.82 13.46
C THR A 318 3.27 -10.16 13.72
N LEU A 319 4.32 -10.14 14.54
CA LEU A 319 5.00 -11.36 14.96
C LEU A 319 4.08 -12.29 15.78
N ALA A 320 3.19 -11.69 16.59
CA ALA A 320 2.23 -12.44 17.40
C ALA A 320 1.22 -13.19 16.52
N GLY A 321 0.68 -12.52 15.50
CA GLY A 321 -0.22 -13.13 14.52
C GLY A 321 0.47 -14.24 13.72
N TYR A 322 1.71 -14.03 13.29
CA TYR A 322 2.50 -15.10 12.65
C TYR A 322 2.67 -16.32 13.55
N LYS A 323 3.07 -16.13 14.82
CA LYS A 323 3.21 -17.23 15.79
C LYS A 323 1.88 -17.97 16.00
N ALA A 324 0.76 -17.25 16.06
CA ALA A 324 -0.56 -17.85 16.17
C ALA A 324 -0.91 -18.69 14.92
N LYS A 325 -0.67 -18.17 13.72
CA LYS A 325 -0.83 -18.93 12.46
C LYS A 325 0.03 -20.19 12.43
N CYS A 326 1.28 -20.12 12.89
CA CYS A 326 2.15 -21.30 12.99
C CYS A 326 1.63 -22.35 13.98
N ARG A 327 1.06 -21.93 15.13
CA ARG A 327 0.43 -22.85 16.09
C ARG A 327 -0.79 -23.53 15.49
N LYS A 328 -1.67 -22.75 14.86
CA LYS A 328 -2.86 -23.26 14.17
C LYS A 328 -2.49 -24.24 13.05
N ALA A 329 -1.53 -23.89 12.21
CA ALA A 329 -1.02 -24.76 11.16
C ALA A 329 -0.41 -26.07 11.69
N ARG A 330 0.17 -26.07 12.89
CA ARG A 330 0.67 -27.30 13.52
C ARG A 330 -0.45 -28.23 14.00
N GLN A 331 -1.61 -27.67 14.34
CA GLN A 331 -2.78 -28.43 14.81
C GLN A 331 -3.61 -28.97 13.63
N GLU A 332 -3.72 -28.20 12.55
CA GLU A 332 -4.64 -28.50 11.44
C GLU A 332 -4.00 -29.28 10.28
N LEU A 333 -2.69 -29.13 10.05
CA LEU A 333 -2.02 -29.75 8.91
C LEU A 333 -1.49 -31.14 9.26
N SER A 334 -1.60 -32.06 8.30
CA SER A 334 -0.85 -33.30 8.31
C SER A 334 0.67 -33.05 8.14
N LEU A 335 1.48 -34.07 8.42
CA LEU A 335 2.94 -33.93 8.51
C LEU A 335 3.59 -33.37 7.24
N LEU A 336 3.22 -33.87 6.06
CA LEU A 336 3.83 -33.46 4.78
C LEU A 336 3.54 -31.99 4.42
N PRO A 337 2.28 -31.51 4.39
CA PRO A 337 1.99 -30.09 4.22
C PRO A 337 2.65 -29.19 5.27
N TRP A 338 2.72 -29.65 6.53
CA TRP A 338 3.39 -28.89 7.58
C TRP A 338 4.91 -28.77 7.35
N LEU A 339 5.58 -29.84 6.92
CA LEU A 339 7.00 -29.81 6.55
C LEU A 339 7.23 -28.88 5.36
N TRP A 340 6.39 -28.96 4.32
CA TRP A 340 6.48 -28.06 3.17
C TRP A 340 6.31 -26.60 3.57
N LYS A 341 5.35 -26.30 4.47
CA LYS A 341 5.20 -24.98 5.05
C LYS A 341 6.48 -24.54 5.78
N LYS A 342 7.14 -25.42 6.54
CA LYS A 342 8.38 -25.10 7.25
C LYS A 342 9.54 -24.79 6.31
N VAL A 343 9.66 -25.54 5.21
CA VAL A 343 10.63 -25.24 4.14
C VAL A 343 10.37 -23.86 3.56
N GLY A 344 9.10 -23.53 3.25
CA GLY A 344 8.72 -22.20 2.77
C GLY A 344 8.99 -21.09 3.79
N ASP A 345 8.63 -21.30 5.06
CA ASP A 345 8.88 -20.35 6.14
C ASP A 345 10.37 -20.06 6.33
N TRP A 346 11.23 -21.09 6.20
CA TRP A 346 12.69 -20.96 6.21
C TRP A 346 13.18 -20.22 4.96
N PHE A 347 12.72 -20.62 3.77
CA PHE A 347 13.17 -20.03 2.50
C PHE A 347 12.88 -18.53 2.42
N PHE A 348 11.70 -18.10 2.85
CA PHE A 348 11.34 -16.67 2.92
C PHE A 348 11.76 -15.99 4.24
N GLN A 349 12.43 -16.72 5.14
CA GLN A 349 12.82 -16.25 6.47
C GLN A 349 11.68 -15.53 7.19
N ARG A 350 10.46 -16.07 7.13
CA ARG A 350 9.23 -15.37 7.50
C ARG A 350 9.25 -14.82 8.91
N TYR A 351 9.84 -15.55 9.84
CA TYR A 351 10.01 -15.09 11.22
C TYR A 351 10.77 -13.75 11.29
N LEU A 352 11.89 -13.65 10.59
CA LEU A 352 12.69 -12.43 10.51
C LEU A 352 11.97 -11.34 9.70
N ALA A 353 11.23 -11.71 8.65
CA ALA A 353 10.42 -10.78 7.86
C ALA A 353 9.38 -10.06 8.74
N HIS A 354 8.70 -10.79 9.63
CA HIS A 354 7.75 -10.21 10.59
C HIS A 354 8.44 -9.29 11.60
N ILE A 355 9.62 -9.66 12.13
CA ILE A 355 10.39 -8.81 13.05
C ILE A 355 10.78 -7.49 12.38
N ILE A 356 11.33 -7.56 11.16
CA ILE A 356 11.77 -6.38 10.40
C ILE A 356 10.56 -5.50 10.08
N THR A 357 9.47 -6.10 9.59
CA THR A 357 8.26 -5.38 9.23
C THR A 357 7.67 -4.69 10.44
N GLU A 358 7.43 -5.41 11.55
CA GLU A 358 6.87 -4.84 12.78
C GLU A 358 7.75 -3.71 13.35
N ARG A 359 9.08 -3.89 13.35
CA ARG A 359 10.01 -2.83 13.75
C ARG A 359 9.89 -1.60 12.85
N ARG A 360 9.80 -1.77 11.53
CA ARG A 360 9.61 -0.65 10.59
C ARG A 360 8.29 0.08 10.85
N ILE A 361 7.18 -0.64 11.06
CA ILE A 361 5.89 -0.01 11.38
C ILE A 361 6.03 0.84 12.64
N ARG A 362 6.55 0.25 13.72
CA ARG A 362 6.66 0.93 15.02
C ARG A 362 7.63 2.12 15.01
N THR A 363 8.70 2.07 14.22
CA THR A 363 9.75 3.10 14.26
C THR A 363 9.63 4.15 13.17
N LEU A 364 9.30 3.75 11.95
CA LEU A 364 9.27 4.64 10.79
C LEU A 364 7.90 5.24 10.56
N ALA A 365 6.83 4.44 10.66
CA ALA A 365 5.47 4.93 10.40
C ALA A 365 4.98 5.89 11.49
N LEU A 366 5.38 5.68 12.76
CA LEU A 366 5.05 6.61 13.85
C LEU A 366 5.84 7.91 13.75
N ARG A 367 7.15 7.82 13.51
CA ARG A 367 8.04 8.98 13.47
C ARG A 367 7.78 9.90 12.26
N SER A 368 7.14 9.40 11.22
CA SER A 368 6.78 10.20 10.04
C SER A 368 5.49 11.01 10.22
N LEU A 369 4.72 10.80 11.29
CA LEU A 369 3.47 11.54 11.50
C LEU A 369 3.77 12.91 12.13
N PRO A 370 3.20 14.00 11.59
CA PRO A 370 3.31 15.33 12.20
C PRO A 370 2.66 15.37 13.59
N GLU A 371 3.22 16.19 14.48
CA GLU A 371 2.69 16.41 15.84
C GLU A 371 1.25 16.95 15.81
N GLU A 372 0.91 17.72 14.78
CA GLU A 372 -0.46 18.24 14.54
C GLU A 372 -1.51 17.13 14.46
N LEU A 373 -1.18 16.01 13.78
CA LEU A 373 -2.08 14.86 13.68
C LEU A 373 -2.26 14.17 15.04
N GLU A 374 -1.18 14.08 15.83
CA GLU A 374 -1.22 13.47 17.16
C GLU A 374 -2.12 14.29 18.10
N ALA A 375 -1.91 15.61 18.16
CA ALA A 375 -2.75 16.52 18.93
C ALA A 375 -4.23 16.48 18.50
N TRP A 376 -4.51 16.45 17.19
CA TRP A 376 -5.88 16.33 16.68
C TRP A 376 -6.55 14.98 17.05
N SER A 377 -5.75 13.93 17.28
CA SER A 377 -6.23 12.57 17.56
C SER A 377 -6.49 12.28 19.05
N GLU A 378 -6.23 13.26 19.93
CA GLU A 378 -6.54 13.13 21.35
C GLU A 378 -8.04 12.96 21.60
N PRO A 379 -8.43 12.13 22.58
CA PRO A 379 -9.83 11.84 22.85
C PRO A 379 -10.55 13.08 23.40
N LEU A 380 -11.67 13.41 22.80
CA LEU A 380 -12.57 14.46 23.28
C LEU A 380 -13.56 13.92 24.32
N PRO A 381 -13.98 14.74 25.30
CA PRO A 381 -15.11 14.41 26.18
C PRO A 381 -16.39 14.16 25.37
N GLU A 382 -17.23 13.22 25.81
CA GLU A 382 -18.47 12.84 25.12
C GLU A 382 -19.42 14.01 24.87
N SER A 383 -19.42 15.03 25.74
CA SER A 383 -20.21 16.25 25.57
C SER A 383 -19.80 17.10 24.37
N GLN A 384 -18.56 16.96 23.89
CA GLN A 384 -18.02 17.70 22.75
C GLN A 384 -18.05 16.90 21.45
N TRP A 385 -18.64 15.70 21.45
CA TRP A 385 -18.70 14.88 20.24
C TRP A 385 -19.65 15.50 19.22
N ALA A 386 -19.15 15.65 18.00
CA ALA A 386 -19.94 16.08 16.87
C ALA A 386 -21.01 15.00 16.56
N LYS A 387 -22.25 15.44 16.33
CA LYS A 387 -23.38 14.55 16.00
C LYS A 387 -23.64 14.53 14.49
N PRO A 388 -24.20 13.43 13.95
CA PRO A 388 -24.61 13.38 12.55
C PRO A 388 -25.70 14.43 12.26
N SER A 389 -25.66 15.04 11.09
CA SER A 389 -26.71 15.99 10.69
C SER A 389 -28.08 15.34 10.60
N GLU A 390 -29.15 16.09 10.92
CA GLU A 390 -30.53 15.60 10.85
C GLU A 390 -30.90 15.13 9.43
N ALA A 391 -30.39 15.81 8.41
CA ALA A 391 -30.58 15.43 7.01
C ALA A 391 -29.97 14.06 6.70
N LEU A 392 -28.76 13.78 7.19
CA LEU A 392 -28.11 12.48 7.01
C LEU A 392 -28.84 11.36 7.75
N GLN A 393 -29.33 11.63 8.97
CA GLN A 393 -30.11 10.66 9.74
C GLN A 393 -31.41 10.29 9.03
N ALA A 394 -32.20 11.29 8.62
CA ALA A 394 -33.46 11.07 7.90
C ALA A 394 -33.25 10.29 6.59
N LEU A 395 -32.16 10.58 5.88
CA LEU A 395 -31.78 9.88 4.65
C LEU A 395 -31.44 8.41 4.91
N ASN A 396 -30.65 8.13 5.96
CA ASN A 396 -30.27 6.78 6.35
C ASN A 396 -31.47 5.94 6.80
N GLU A 397 -32.43 6.53 7.52
CA GLU A 397 -33.68 5.86 7.91
C GLU A 397 -34.49 5.44 6.68
N HIS A 398 -34.68 6.36 5.74
CA HIS A 398 -35.41 6.09 4.49
C HIS A 398 -34.74 4.99 3.66
N LEU A 399 -33.42 5.01 3.53
CA LEU A 399 -32.66 3.99 2.80
C LEU A 399 -32.72 2.63 3.49
N THR A 400 -32.62 2.59 4.81
CA THR A 400 -32.72 1.35 5.59
C THR A 400 -34.06 0.65 5.35
N GLN A 401 -35.16 1.42 5.36
CA GLN A 401 -36.49 0.88 5.03
C GLN A 401 -36.56 0.36 3.59
N ALA A 402 -35.91 1.04 2.64
CA ALA A 402 -35.85 0.63 1.24
C ALA A 402 -35.08 -0.69 1.05
N TYR A 403 -33.97 -0.86 1.76
CA TYR A 403 -33.15 -2.08 1.70
C TYR A 403 -33.87 -3.28 2.31
N GLN A 404 -34.65 -3.08 3.37
CA GLN A 404 -35.54 -4.11 3.91
C GLN A 404 -36.61 -4.56 2.90
N GLN A 405 -37.00 -3.68 1.97
CA GLN A 405 -37.93 -4.00 0.88
C GLN A 405 -37.25 -4.63 -0.35
N GLY A 406 -35.96 -4.97 -0.26
CA GLY A 406 -35.20 -5.67 -1.31
C GLY A 406 -34.53 -4.76 -2.34
N LEU A 407 -34.52 -3.43 -2.13
CA LEU A 407 -33.72 -2.52 -2.94
C LEU A 407 -32.24 -2.67 -2.57
N THR A 408 -31.32 -2.46 -3.52
CA THR A 408 -29.87 -2.44 -3.26
C THR A 408 -29.28 -1.11 -3.69
N PHE A 409 -28.25 -0.63 -2.98
CA PHE A 409 -27.58 0.63 -3.31
C PHE A 409 -27.06 0.67 -4.76
N SER A 410 -26.54 -0.46 -5.25
CA SER A 410 -26.05 -0.61 -6.62
C SER A 410 -27.11 -0.42 -7.72
N ARG A 411 -28.41 -0.57 -7.38
CA ARG A 411 -29.55 -0.53 -8.30
C ARG A 411 -30.51 0.65 -8.07
N MET A 412 -30.31 1.44 -7.01
CA MET A 412 -31.25 2.48 -6.62
C MET A 412 -31.21 3.73 -7.52
N GLY A 413 -30.09 3.95 -8.24
CA GLY A 413 -29.86 5.17 -9.01
C GLY A 413 -29.56 6.39 -8.14
N PRO A 414 -29.58 7.61 -8.69
CA PRO A 414 -29.34 8.84 -7.94
C PRO A 414 -30.38 9.05 -6.82
N LEU A 415 -29.94 9.49 -5.65
CA LEU A 415 -30.81 9.72 -4.48
C LEU A 415 -31.96 10.69 -4.75
N SER A 416 -31.74 11.76 -5.49
CA SER A 416 -32.73 12.80 -5.81
C SER A 416 -33.90 12.25 -6.63
N GLU A 417 -33.60 11.39 -7.61
CA GLU A 417 -34.61 10.70 -8.41
C GLU A 417 -35.40 9.71 -7.55
N TRP A 418 -34.70 8.95 -6.70
CA TRP A 418 -35.33 7.99 -5.80
C TRP A 418 -36.29 8.66 -4.81
N GLN A 419 -35.88 9.76 -4.18
CA GLN A 419 -36.72 10.55 -3.28
C GLN A 419 -37.96 11.12 -3.98
N ARG A 420 -37.83 11.62 -5.22
CA ARG A 420 -38.98 12.09 -6.02
C ARG A 420 -39.99 10.97 -6.27
N VAL A 421 -39.52 9.78 -6.66
CA VAL A 421 -40.40 8.62 -6.91
C VAL A 421 -41.13 8.19 -5.63
N GLY A 422 -40.44 8.18 -4.49
CA GLY A 422 -41.03 7.90 -3.18
C GLY A 422 -42.13 8.91 -2.80
N MET A 423 -41.87 10.21 -2.97
CA MET A 423 -42.85 11.27 -2.72
C MET A 423 -44.08 11.17 -3.63
N VAL A 424 -43.89 10.86 -4.92
CA VAL A 424 -44.99 10.69 -5.87
C VAL A 424 -45.86 9.48 -5.50
N LYS A 425 -45.25 8.34 -5.14
CA LYS A 425 -45.99 7.16 -4.65
C LYS A 425 -46.76 7.45 -3.36
N SER A 426 -46.16 8.17 -2.40
CA SER A 426 -46.79 8.58 -1.15
C SER A 426 -48.00 9.53 -1.39
N LYS A 427 -47.84 10.55 -2.24
CA LYS A 427 -48.94 11.44 -2.64
C LYS A 427 -50.07 10.69 -3.35
N ARG A 428 -49.75 9.73 -4.22
CA ARG A 428 -50.77 8.90 -4.91
C ARG A 428 -51.53 8.00 -3.93
N LYS A 429 -50.86 7.43 -2.93
CA LYS A 429 -51.48 6.61 -1.87
C LYS A 429 -52.40 7.45 -0.95
N ARG A 430 -51.98 8.66 -0.57
CA ARG A 430 -52.82 9.64 0.17
C ARG A 430 -53.99 10.17 -0.67
N GLY A 431 -53.80 10.35 -1.98
CA GLY A 431 -54.86 10.77 -2.91
C GLY A 431 -55.91 9.67 -3.17
N ASN A 432 -55.50 8.40 -3.20
CA ASN A 432 -56.43 7.27 -3.34
C ASN A 432 -57.21 6.99 -2.05
N GLY A 433 -56.60 7.17 -0.87
CA GLY A 433 -57.28 7.01 0.42
C GLY A 433 -58.34 8.08 0.71
N ARG A 434 -58.34 9.22 0.00
CA ARG A 434 -59.38 10.26 0.10
C ARG A 434 -60.55 10.05 -0.87
N LYS A 435 -60.48 9.12 -1.82
CA LYS A 435 -61.55 8.87 -2.81
C LYS A 435 -62.50 7.74 -2.44
N THR A 436 -62.32 7.10 -1.28
CA THR A 436 -63.16 5.98 -0.80
C THR A 436 -64.04 6.32 0.40
N THR A 437 -64.48 7.57 0.53
CA THR A 437 -65.41 7.98 1.61
C THR A 437 -66.40 9.04 1.15
N THR A 438 -67.16 8.74 0.09
CA THR A 438 -68.45 9.40 -0.21
C THR A 438 -69.26 8.49 -1.13
N ALA A 439 -70.01 7.58 -0.53
CA ALA A 439 -71.22 6.97 -1.08
C ALA A 439 -71.91 6.24 0.08
N PHE A 440 -72.77 6.97 0.80
CA PHE A 440 -73.87 6.42 1.58
C PHE A 440 -75.15 6.88 0.90
#